data_AF-A0A2M7NZ17-F1
#
_entry.id   AF-A0A2M7NZ17-F1
#
_cell.length_a   1.000
_cell.length_b   1.000
_cell.length_c   1.000
_cell.angle_alpha   90.00
_cell.angle_beta   90.00
_cell.angle_gamma   90.00
#
_symmetry.space_group_name_H-M   'P 1'
#
loop_
_entity.id
_entity.type
_entity.pdbx_description
1 polymer ?
#
loop_
_entity_poly.entity_id
_entity_poly.type
_entity_poly.pdbx_seq_one_letter_code
_entity_poly.pdbx_strand_id
1 'polypeptide(L)' 'MQTSKKREGLSKAIYDLGKISFAALVIGQFVSPNLFNSIIFIGGLIFTALAFLTAYLIEK' A
#
# COMPACT_ATOMS: atom_id res chain seq x y z
N MET A 1 -13.72 8.72 23.81
CA MET A 1 -12.66 9.57 23.22
C MET A 1 -11.34 8.83 22.86
N GLN A 2 -11.23 7.50 23.01
CA GLN A 2 -9.98 6.76 22.67
C GLN A 2 -9.98 6.09 21.28
N THR A 3 -11.14 5.86 20.66
CA THR A 3 -11.24 5.15 19.37
C THR A 3 -10.67 5.95 18.19
N SER A 4 -10.85 7.28 18.19
CA SER A 4 -10.43 8.14 17.07
C SER A 4 -8.92 8.17 16.89
N LYS A 5 -8.14 8.29 17.97
CA LYS A 5 -6.66 8.29 17.89
C LYS A 5 -6.07 6.95 17.45
N LYS A 6 -6.70 5.83 17.82
CA LYS A 6 -6.29 4.49 17.35
C LYS A 6 -6.59 4.30 15.87
N ARG A 7 -7.76 4.73 15.40
CA ARG A 7 -8.11 4.71 13.96
C ARG A 7 -7.14 5.55 13.14
N GLU A 8 -6.80 6.73 13.60
CA GLU A 8 -5.88 7.65 12.90
C GLU A 8 -4.47 7.06 12.78
N GLY A 9 -3.95 6.43 13.85
CA GLY A 9 -2.67 5.71 13.79
C GLY A 9 -2.67 4.51 12.86
N LEU A 10 -3.78 3.76 12.81
CA LEU A 10 -3.96 2.62 11.91
C LEU A 10 -4.06 3.05 10.45
N SER A 11 -4.85 4.08 10.12
CA SER A 11 -4.91 4.63 8.76
C SER A 11 -3.53 5.08 8.30
N LYS A 12 -2.79 5.78 9.15
CA LYS A 12 -1.44 6.25 8.82
C LYS A 12 -0.47 5.10 8.57
N ALA A 13 -0.51 4.06 9.39
CA ALA A 13 0.31 2.85 9.20
C ALA A 13 -0.04 2.10 7.91
N ILE A 14 -1.33 1.98 7.58
CA ILE A 14 -1.79 1.33 6.33
C ILE A 14 -1.38 2.15 5.10
N TYR A 15 -1.46 3.47 5.17
CA TYR A 15 -0.96 4.35 4.11
C TYR A 15 0.54 4.19 3.89
N ASP A 16 1.32 4.13 4.96
CA ASP A 16 2.77 3.96 4.87
C ASP A 16 3.13 2.59 4.27
N LEU A 17 2.45 1.53 4.73
CA LEU A 17 2.59 0.19 4.18
C LEU A 17 2.23 0.15 2.68
N GLY A 18 1.13 0.80 2.28
CA GLY A 18 0.70 0.90 0.88
C GLY A 18 1.74 1.61 0.01
N LYS A 19 2.38 2.67 0.51
CA LYS A 19 3.46 3.39 -0.19
C LYS A 19 4.73 2.55 -0.32
N ILE A 20 5.13 1.86 0.73
CA ILE A 20 6.30 0.97 0.72
C ILE A 20 6.08 -0.18 -0.25
N SER A 21 4.91 -0.83 -0.20
CA SER A 21 4.55 -1.88 -1.15
C SER A 21 4.50 -1.37 -2.58
N PHE A 22 3.98 -0.17 -2.83
CA PHE A 22 4.01 0.44 -4.16
C PHE A 22 5.44 0.68 -4.64
N ALA A 23 6.29 1.27 -3.80
CA ALA A 23 7.69 1.52 -4.14
C ALA A 23 8.46 0.22 -4.42
N ALA A 24 8.28 -0.83 -3.61
CA ALA A 24 9.01 -2.08 -3.77
C ALA A 24 8.46 -2.95 -4.91
N LEU A 25 7.15 -3.14 -4.98
CA LEU A 25 6.50 -4.12 -5.87
C LEU A 25 6.12 -3.54 -7.23
N VAL A 26 5.93 -2.21 -7.32
CA VAL A 26 5.55 -1.53 -8.57
C VAL A 26 6.76 -0.77 -9.12
N ILE A 27 7.32 0.18 -8.36
CA ILE A 27 8.46 0.98 -8.82
C ILE A 27 9.73 0.16 -8.92
N GLY A 28 10.00 -0.74 -7.97
CA GLY A 28 11.17 -1.61 -7.98
C GLY A 28 11.27 -2.52 -9.21
N GLN A 29 10.13 -2.89 -9.81
CA GLN A 29 10.09 -3.66 -11.05
C GLN A 29 10.60 -2.84 -12.26
N PHE A 30 10.44 -1.52 -12.25
CA PHE A 30 10.97 -0.63 -13.30
C PHE A 30 12.44 -0.28 -13.10
N VAL A 31 12.95 -0.31 -11.86
CA VAL A 31 14.37 -0.05 -11.57
C VAL A 31 15.25 -1.20 -12.08
N SER A 32 14.75 -2.44 -12.02
CA SER A 32 15.44 -3.63 -12.50
C SER A 32 14.58 -4.38 -13.54
N PRO A 33 14.48 -3.89 -14.78
CA PRO A 33 13.61 -4.47 -15.81
C PRO A 33 13.96 -5.92 -16.20
N ASN A 34 15.20 -6.35 -15.95
CA ASN A 34 15.61 -7.75 -16.17
C ASN A 34 14.97 -8.74 -15.18
N LEU A 35 14.46 -8.26 -14.05
CA LEU A 35 13.73 -9.06 -13.06
C LEU A 35 12.23 -8.76 -13.09
N PHE A 36 11.75 -8.09 -14.16
CA PHE A 36 10.36 -7.69 -14.27
C PHE A 36 9.45 -8.92 -14.24
N ASN A 37 8.64 -9.02 -13.19
CA ASN A 37 7.67 -10.06 -13.01
C ASN A 37 6.27 -9.44 -12.99
N SER A 38 5.53 -9.66 -14.08
CA SER A 38 4.17 -9.13 -14.26
C SER A 38 3.22 -9.53 -13.12
N ILE A 39 3.40 -10.71 -12.51
CA ILE A 39 2.57 -11.17 -11.40
C ILE A 39 2.84 -10.32 -10.15
N ILE A 40 4.12 -10.05 -9.85
CA ILE A 40 4.50 -9.21 -8.71
C ILE A 40 4.03 -7.77 -8.93
N PHE A 41 4.17 -7.27 -10.16
CA PHE A 41 3.72 -5.95 -10.54
C PHE A 41 2.20 -5.77 -10.37
N ILE A 42 1.41 -6.67 -10.96
CA ILE A 42 -0.07 -6.65 -10.88
C ILE A 42 -0.52 -6.89 -9.44
N GLY A 43 0.10 -7.83 -8.73
CA GLY A 43 -0.18 -8.11 -7.32
C GLY A 43 0.12 -6.90 -6.42
N GLY A 44 1.24 -6.22 -6.65
CA GLY A 44 1.60 -4.99 -5.96
C GLY A 44 0.59 -3.87 -6.21
N LEU A 45 0.13 -3.71 -7.45
CA LEU A 45 -0.89 -2.73 -7.82
C LEU A 45 -2.23 -2.98 -7.10
N ILE A 46 -2.70 -4.24 -7.10
CA ILE A 46 -3.94 -4.63 -6.41
C ILE A 46 -3.78 -4.43 -4.90
N PHE A 47 -2.64 -4.82 -4.32
CA PHE A 47 -2.39 -4.66 -2.90
C PHE A 47 -2.37 -3.19 -2.49
N THR A 48 -1.69 -2.32 -3.25
CA THR A 48 -1.68 -0.87 -2.98
C THR A 48 -3.09 -0.28 -3.08
N ALA A 49 -3.90 -0.70 -4.06
CA ALA A 49 -5.29 -0.25 -4.18
C ALA A 49 -6.14 -0.67 -2.96
N LEU A 50 -5.99 -1.92 -2.49
CA LEU A 50 -6.67 -2.42 -1.29
C LEU A 50 -6.19 -1.71 -0.02
N ALA A 51 -4.89 -1.45 0.12
CA ALA A 51 -4.33 -0.71 1.24
C ALA A 51 -4.89 0.73 1.29
N PHE A 52 -4.96 1.42 0.14
CA PHE A 52 -5.60 2.73 0.06
C PHE A 52 -7.10 2.68 0.39
N LEU A 53 -7.82 1.68 -0.14
CA LEU A 53 -9.26 1.53 0.09
C LEU A 53 -9.55 1.29 1.59
N THR A 54 -8.77 0.42 2.24
CA THR A 54 -8.89 0.13 3.67
C THR A 54 -8.53 1.35 4.52
N ALA A 55 -7.46 2.07 4.19
CA ALA A 55 -7.11 3.31 4.87
C ALA A 55 -8.23 4.36 4.78
N TYR A 56 -8.82 4.52 3.58
CA TYR A 56 -9.95 5.43 3.35
C TYR A 56 -11.21 5.02 4.14
N LEU A 57 -11.51 3.72 4.21
CA LEU A 57 -12.61 3.19 5.01
C LEU A 57 -12.42 3.38 6.53
N ILE A 58 -11.19 3.38 7.01
CA ILE A 58 -10.86 3.57 8.43
C ILE A 58 -10.89 5.05 8.81
N GLU A 59 -10.48 5.92 7.86
CA GLU A 59 -10.49 7.38 8.01
C GLU A 59 -11.91 7.95 7.98
N LYS A 60 -12.83 7.31 7.24
CA LYS A 60 -14.28 7.60 7.26
C LYS A 60 -14.99 7.05 8.51
#